data_AF-A0A3G3PQB4-F1
#
_entry.id   AF-A0A3G3PQB4-F1
#
_cell.length_a   1.000
_cell.length_b   1.000
_cell.length_c   1.000
_cell.angle_alpha   90.00
_cell.angle_beta   90.00
_cell.angle_gamma   90.00
#
_symmetry.space_group_name_H-M   'P 1'
#
loop_
_entity.id
_entity.type
_entity.pdbx_description
1 polymer ?
#
loop_
_entity_poly.entity_id
_entity_poly.type
_entity_poly.pdbx_seq_one_letter_code
_entity_poly.pdbx_strand_id
1 'polypeptide(L)'
;MVVSPEGAAARPVVLVDVRTLDEYRTGHKEGALNIPADEVEQLAPRLLPDKNAVIMLYCRTGKRADKALEALRKMGYSHVENLHRFEM
;
A
#
# COMPACT_ATOMS: atom_id res chain seq x y z
N MET A 1 -11.82 -3.91 -7.41
CA MET A 1 -12.92 -3.65 -6.48
C MET A 1 -12.32 -2.88 -5.31
N VAL A 2 -12.59 -1.57 -5.23
CA VAL A 2 -12.11 -0.72 -4.14
C VAL A 2 -13.01 -0.99 -2.93
N VAL A 3 -12.43 -1.36 -1.79
CA VAL A 3 -13.19 -1.59 -0.56
C VAL A 3 -13.62 -0.23 -0.01
N SER A 4 -14.91 0.06 -0.09
CA SER A 4 -15.53 1.22 0.55
C SER A 4 -16.08 0.79 1.92
N PRO A 5 -15.57 1.32 3.04
CA PRO A 5 -16.34 1.37 4.27
C PRO A 5 -17.16 2.67 4.30
N GLU A 6 -18.44 2.51 4.57
CA GLU A 6 -19.41 3.58 4.71
C GLU A 6 -19.06 4.46 5.93
N GLY A 7 -19.07 5.79 5.72
CA GLY A 7 -19.26 6.75 6.81
C GLY A 7 -18.02 7.32 7.51
N ALA A 8 -17.21 8.11 6.80
CA ALA A 8 -16.56 9.35 7.31
C ALA A 8 -15.67 9.92 6.20
N ALA A 9 -16.16 10.90 5.42
CA ALA A 9 -15.42 11.57 4.35
C ALA A 9 -14.56 10.61 3.49
N ALA A 10 -15.21 9.79 2.66
CA ALA A 10 -14.61 8.66 1.94
C ALA A 10 -13.39 9.06 1.08
N ARG A 11 -12.20 9.08 1.69
CA ARG A 11 -10.94 9.15 0.97
C ARG A 11 -10.70 7.79 0.33
N PRO A 12 -10.20 7.74 -0.91
CA PRO A 12 -9.88 6.46 -1.54
C PRO A 12 -8.85 5.73 -0.69
N VAL A 13 -9.22 4.54 -0.22
CA VAL A 13 -8.31 3.64 0.50
C VAL A 13 -7.68 2.71 -0.52
N VAL A 14 -6.35 2.71 -0.57
CA VAL A 14 -5.57 1.88 -1.47
C VAL A 14 -4.75 0.91 -0.65
N LEU A 15 -5.04 -0.37 -0.81
CA LEU A 15 -4.27 -1.44 -0.20
C LEU A 15 -3.05 -1.74 -1.08
N VAL A 16 -1.86 -1.75 -0.50
CA VAL A 16 -0.60 -1.92 -1.23
C VAL A 16 0.18 -3.09 -0.65
N ASP A 17 0.43 -4.08 -1.49
CA ASP A 17 1.26 -5.23 -1.18
C ASP A 17 2.72 -4.94 -1.58
N VAL A 18 3.59 -4.86 -0.58
CA VAL A 18 5.01 -4.54 -0.81
C VAL A 18 5.92 -5.76 -0.98
N ARG A 19 5.32 -6.95 -1.18
CA ARG A 19 6.05 -8.18 -1.50
C ARG A 19 6.45 -8.20 -2.97
N THR A 20 7.23 -9.21 -3.34
CA THR A 20 7.62 -9.41 -4.74
C THR A 20 6.40 -9.75 -5.60
N LEU A 21 6.50 -9.46 -6.89
CA LEU A 21 5.46 -9.78 -7.86
C LEU A 21 5.15 -11.28 -7.91
N ASP A 22 6.14 -12.13 -7.68
CA ASP A 22 5.98 -13.58 -7.62
C ASP A 22 5.08 -14.00 -6.45
N GLU A 23 5.34 -13.48 -5.23
CA GLU A 23 4.47 -13.72 -4.07
C GLU A 23 3.06 -13.19 -4.30
N TYR A 24 2.94 -11.99 -4.90
CA TYR A 24 1.64 -11.42 -5.24
C TYR A 24 0.86 -12.29 -6.23
N ARG A 25 1.53 -12.84 -7.26
CA ARG A 25 0.90 -13.75 -8.25
C ARG A 25 0.49 -15.08 -7.65
N THR A 26 1.23 -15.60 -6.68
CA THR A 26 0.85 -16.85 -5.98
C THR A 26 -0.38 -16.68 -5.10
N GLY A 27 -0.66 -15.46 -4.64
CA GLY A 27 -1.83 -15.15 -3.83
C GLY A 27 -1.71 -13.78 -3.17
N HIS A 28 -2.67 -12.91 -3.45
CA HIS A 28 -2.76 -11.57 -2.88
C HIS A 28 -4.19 -11.25 -2.49
N LYS A 29 -4.34 -10.22 -1.67
CA LYS A 29 -5.66 -9.75 -1.26
C LYS A 29 -6.35 -9.04 -2.42
N GLU A 30 -7.62 -9.37 -2.66
CA GLU A 30 -8.40 -8.73 -3.72
C GLU A 30 -8.41 -7.20 -3.56
N GLY A 31 -8.09 -6.49 -4.64
CA GLY A 31 -7.99 -5.04 -4.64
C GLY A 31 -6.66 -4.47 -4.12
N ALA A 32 -5.70 -5.30 -3.69
CA ALA A 32 -4.35 -4.84 -3.38
C ALA A 32 -3.57 -4.51 -4.64
N LEU A 33 -2.83 -3.41 -4.65
CA LEU A 33 -1.83 -3.10 -5.68
C LEU A 33 -0.48 -3.67 -5.27
N ASN A 34 0.21 -4.36 -6.18
CA ASN A 34 1.58 -4.79 -5.90
C ASN A 34 2.55 -3.64 -6.16
N ILE A 35 3.24 -3.20 -5.11
CA ILE A 35 4.29 -2.20 -5.19
C ILE A 35 5.46 -2.69 -4.35
N PRO A 36 6.39 -3.48 -4.93
CA PRO A 36 7.54 -4.00 -4.21
C PRO A 36 8.29 -2.87 -3.48
N ALA A 37 8.73 -3.11 -2.25
CA ALA A 37 9.41 -2.09 -1.46
C ALA A 37 10.68 -1.52 -2.15
N ASP A 38 11.31 -2.29 -3.05
CA ASP A 38 12.46 -1.87 -3.86
C ASP A 38 12.08 -0.89 -4.98
N GLU A 39 10.84 -0.98 -5.49
CA GLU A 39 10.35 -0.17 -6.62
C GLU A 39 9.32 0.87 -6.20
N VAL A 40 9.09 1.03 -4.89
CA VAL A 40 8.07 1.95 -4.37
C VAL A 40 8.27 3.38 -4.85
N GLU A 41 9.51 3.87 -4.91
CA GLU A 41 9.80 5.23 -5.34
C GLU A 41 9.49 5.46 -6.84
N GLN A 42 9.59 4.41 -7.66
CA GLN A 42 9.32 4.49 -9.09
C GLN A 42 7.85 4.25 -9.42
N LEU A 43 7.22 3.31 -8.72
CA LEU A 43 5.86 2.85 -8.98
C LEU A 43 4.79 3.65 -8.24
N ALA A 44 5.07 4.15 -7.03
CA ALA A 44 4.13 4.97 -6.26
C ALA A 44 3.57 6.15 -7.05
N PRO A 45 4.35 7.02 -7.72
CA PRO A 45 3.79 8.18 -8.42
C PRO A 45 2.93 7.77 -9.62
N ARG A 46 3.12 6.56 -10.15
CA ARG A 46 2.38 6.03 -11.30
C ARG A 46 1.09 5.30 -10.89
N LEU A 47 1.13 4.58 -9.77
CA LEU A 47 0.02 3.77 -9.27
C LEU A 47 -0.82 4.48 -8.20
N LEU A 48 -0.21 5.44 -7.50
CA LEU A 48 -0.80 6.26 -6.44
C LEU A 48 -0.68 7.74 -6.83
N PRO A 49 -1.36 8.20 -7.89
CA PRO A 49 -1.29 9.60 -8.31
C PRO A 49 -1.89 10.55 -7.25
N ASP A 50 -2.81 10.05 -6.44
CA ASP A 50 -3.43 10.81 -5.36
C ASP A 50 -2.61 10.69 -4.06
N LYS A 51 -1.95 11.78 -3.66
CA LYS A 51 -1.12 11.83 -2.44
C LYS A 51 -1.93 11.97 -1.15
N ASN A 52 -3.23 12.30 -1.26
CA ASN A 52 -4.16 12.43 -0.14
C ASN A 52 -4.96 11.12 0.11
N ALA A 53 -4.85 10.15 -0.79
CA ALA A 53 -5.41 8.81 -0.61
C ALA A 53 -4.81 8.12 0.62
N VAL A 54 -5.63 7.30 1.28
CA VAL A 54 -5.18 6.50 2.43
C VAL A 54 -4.51 5.24 1.90
N ILE A 55 -3.19 5.17 2.02
CA ILE A 55 -2.37 4.07 1.52
C ILE A 55 -2.06 3.13 2.67
N MET A 56 -2.54 1.91 2.53
CA MET A 56 -2.42 0.86 3.52
C MET A 56 -1.43 -0.19 3.03
N LEU A 57 -0.21 -0.15 3.56
CA LEU A 57 0.88 -1.05 3.17
C LEU A 57 0.85 -2.31 4.02
N TYR A 58 1.02 -3.47 3.42
CA TYR A 58 1.19 -4.72 4.16
C TYR A 58 2.32 -5.57 3.58
N CYS A 59 2.96 -6.33 4.47
CA CYS A 59 4.01 -7.29 4.13
C CYS A 59 3.84 -8.54 5.02
N ARG A 60 4.55 -9.61 4.68
CA ARG A 60 4.62 -10.84 5.48
C ARG A 60 5.14 -10.62 6.91
N THR A 61 6.04 -9.66 7.12
CA THR A 61 6.74 -9.44 8.41
C THR A 61 6.80 -7.97 8.86
N GLY A 62 6.09 -7.06 8.18
CA GLY A 62 6.08 -5.62 8.50
C GLY A 62 7.35 -4.83 8.11
N LYS A 63 8.54 -5.44 8.08
CA LYS A 63 9.82 -4.73 7.82
C LYS A 63 9.90 -4.04 6.45
N ARG A 64 9.39 -4.67 5.40
CA ARG A 64 9.38 -4.08 4.04
C ARG A 64 8.35 -2.96 3.91
N ALA A 65 7.21 -3.11 4.61
CA ALA A 65 6.16 -2.11 4.62
C ALA A 65 6.63 -0.83 5.32
N ASP A 66 7.48 -0.95 6.34
CA ASP A 66 8.07 0.19 7.04
C ASP A 66 8.98 1.02 6.13
N LYS A 67 9.89 0.37 5.40
CA LYS A 67 10.73 1.03 4.38
C LYS A 67 9.89 1.73 3.31
N ALA A 68 8.86 1.06 2.81
CA ALA A 68 7.97 1.64 1.80
C ALA A 68 7.17 2.83 2.36
N LEU A 69 6.75 2.76 3.63
CA LEU A 69 6.06 3.83 4.33
C LEU A 69 6.95 5.08 4.44
N GLU A 70 8.20 4.92 4.86
CA GLU A 70 9.15 6.03 4.92
C GLU A 70 9.40 6.66 3.55
N ALA A 71 9.59 5.83 2.51
CA ALA A 71 9.77 6.30 1.14
C ALA A 71 8.56 7.12 0.66
N LEU A 72 7.34 6.60 0.84
CA LEU A 72 6.11 7.30 0.47
C LEU A 72 5.94 8.60 1.27
N ARG A 73 6.23 8.60 2.57
CA ARG A 73 6.18 9.84 3.37
C ARG A 73 7.16 10.89 2.83
N LYS A 74 8.37 10.49 2.44
CA LYS A 74 9.36 11.39 1.81
C LYS A 74 8.87 11.94 0.46
N MET A 75 8.09 11.18 -0.29
CA MET A 75 7.48 11.62 -1.56
C MET A 75 6.28 12.57 -1.39
N GLY A 76 5.84 12.79 -0.14
CA GLY A 76 4.76 13.70 0.21
C GLY A 76 3.38 13.04 0.33
N TYR A 77 3.31 11.72 0.49
CA TYR A 77 2.05 11.05 0.83
C TYR A 77 1.71 11.30 2.30
N SER A 78 0.56 11.92 2.55
CA SER A 78 0.17 12.34 3.90
C SER A 78 -0.49 11.24 4.73
N HIS A 79 -1.10 10.26 4.06
CA HIS A 79 -1.92 9.23 4.68
C HIS A 79 -1.39 7.84 4.33
N VAL A 80 -0.24 7.48 4.91
CA VAL A 80 0.38 6.17 4.70
C VAL A 80 0.49 5.43 6.03
N GLU A 81 -0.07 4.21 6.08
CA GLU A 81 -0.10 3.36 7.26
C GLU A 81 0.47 1.96 6.96
N ASN A 82 1.23 1.44 7.90
CA ASN A 82 1.78 0.08 7.85
C ASN A 82 0.87 -0.85 8.65
N LEU A 83 0.28 -1.83 7.98
CA LEU A 83 -0.63 -2.80 8.59
C LEU A 83 0.11 -3.92 9.35
N HIS A 84 1.44 -3.87 9.45
CA HIS A 84 2.39 -4.77 10.15
C HIS A 84 2.19 -6.27 9.89
N ARG A 85 1.07 -6.80 10.35
CA ARG A 85 0.56 -8.14 10.11
C ARG A 85 -0.93 -7.97 9.78
N PHE A 86 -1.28 -8.13 8.51
CA PHE A 86 -2.67 -8.35 8.17
C PHE A 86 -3.00 -9.78 8.59
N GLU A 87 -3.51 -9.95 9.81
CA GLU A 87 -4.13 -11.21 10.22
C GLU A 87 -5.41 -11.38 9.38
N MET A 88 -5.46 -12.50 8.65
CA MET A 88 -6.70 -13.13 8.21
C MET A 88 -6.80 -14.45 8.96
#